data_AF-A0A7J0BG10-F1
#
_entry.id   AF-A0A7J0BG10-F1
#
_cell.length_a   1.000
_cell.length_b   1.000
_cell.length_c   1.000
_cell.angle_alpha   90.00
_cell.angle_beta   90.00
_cell.angle_gamma   90.00
#
_symmetry.space_group_name_H-M   'P 1'
#
loop_
_entity.id
_entity.type
_entity.pdbx_description
1 polymer ?
#
loop_
_entity_poly.entity_id
_entity_poly.type
_entity_poly.pdbx_seq_one_letter_code
_entity_poly.pdbx_strand_id
1 'polypeptide(L)'
;MQQAVALRTRNPGMKLDIQLGTKMLMSLYGSESKHGTELIGLNPYEYLILKMPLVPGIRNRMMPGEGLTIRYMFQGTIIGFKTHVINHISKPSSLVFVEFPDSLEQYELRSDKRLKCIIPTEVHSSHGVHKAAIVDLSAGGCKICFEVKSSDAVRKLDSDEMLVIKGNLFAGEDATLSCVCRNVEIEKSTMTVGAAFTDLDPCVSRRLREYIETVSTFL
;
A
#
# COMPACT_ATOMS: atom_id res chain seq x y z
N MET A 1 -39.92 -13.18 8.52
CA MET A 1 -38.72 -12.36 8.19
C MET A 1 -37.61 -13.31 7.77
N GLN A 2 -37.36 -13.44 6.46
CA GLN A 2 -36.33 -14.32 5.91
C GLN A 2 -34.95 -13.71 6.15
N GLN A 3 -34.09 -14.41 6.88
CA GLN A 3 -32.65 -14.15 6.90
C GLN A 3 -32.06 -14.64 5.57
N ALA A 4 -31.37 -13.75 4.86
CA ALA A 4 -30.57 -14.12 3.70
C ALA A 4 -29.41 -15.00 4.18
N VAL A 5 -29.49 -16.30 3.87
CA VAL A 5 -28.35 -17.21 3.99
C VAL A 5 -27.41 -16.85 2.84
N ALA A 6 -26.31 -16.18 3.16
CA ALA A 6 -25.20 -16.02 2.21
C ALA A 6 -24.66 -17.42 1.90
N LEU A 7 -24.94 -17.91 0.70
CA LEU A 7 -24.40 -19.16 0.18
C LEU A 7 -22.87 -19.07 0.22
N ARG A 8 -22.25 -19.84 1.12
CA ARG A 8 -20.79 -20.04 1.17
C ARG A 8 -20.41 -20.99 0.05
N THR A 9 -20.25 -20.46 -1.16
CA THR A 9 -19.73 -21.23 -2.29
C THR A 9 -18.22 -21.35 -2.10
N ARG A 10 -17.76 -22.51 -1.64
CA ARG A 10 -16.34 -22.90 -1.73
C ARG A 10 -15.98 -22.88 -3.22
N ASN A 11 -15.02 -22.05 -3.62
CA ASN A 11 -14.50 -22.05 -4.98
C ASN A 11 -13.33 -23.05 -5.08
N PRO A 12 -13.53 -24.29 -5.58
CA PRO A 12 -12.43 -25.19 -5.87
C PRO A 12 -11.51 -24.54 -6.91
N GLY A 13 -10.27 -24.26 -6.52
CA GLY A 13 -9.27 -23.56 -7.34
C GLY A 13 -8.82 -22.20 -6.82
N MET A 14 -9.30 -21.74 -5.65
CA MET A 14 -8.83 -20.48 -5.07
C MET A 14 -7.32 -20.56 -4.78
N LYS A 15 -6.56 -19.64 -5.37
CA LYS A 15 -5.14 -19.45 -5.09
C LYS A 15 -4.98 -18.19 -4.26
N LEU A 16 -4.17 -18.28 -3.21
CA LEU A 16 -3.77 -17.14 -2.41
C LEU A 16 -2.43 -16.65 -2.97
N ASP A 17 -2.46 -15.55 -3.71
CA ASP A 17 -1.25 -14.94 -4.27
C ASP A 17 -0.48 -14.20 -3.15
N ILE A 18 0.27 -14.98 -2.37
CA ILE A 18 1.01 -14.52 -1.21
C ILE A 18 2.36 -15.22 -1.10
N GLN A 19 3.37 -14.50 -0.60
CA GLN A 19 4.71 -15.04 -0.35
C GLN A 19 4.98 -15.13 1.16
N LEU A 20 5.82 -16.08 1.58
CA LEU A 20 6.31 -16.12 2.95
C LEU A 20 6.96 -14.79 3.34
N GLY A 21 6.76 -14.36 4.58
CA GLY A 21 7.22 -13.06 5.08
C GLY A 21 6.32 -11.87 4.68
N THR A 22 5.23 -12.10 3.95
CA THR A 22 4.28 -11.02 3.63
C THR A 22 3.71 -10.45 4.93
N LYS A 23 3.90 -9.13 5.13
CA LYS A 23 3.34 -8.38 6.25
C LYS A 23 1.84 -8.17 6.03
N MET A 24 1.06 -8.40 7.08
CA MET A 24 -0.39 -8.33 7.04
C MET A 24 -0.94 -7.60 8.26
N LEU A 25 -2.20 -7.21 8.17
CA LEU A 25 -3.00 -6.69 9.26
C LEU A 25 -4.05 -7.72 9.65
N MET A 26 -4.16 -7.97 10.94
CA MET A 26 -5.13 -8.86 11.57
C MET A 26 -6.07 -8.04 12.46
N SER A 27 -7.36 -8.29 12.33
CA SER A 27 -8.41 -7.70 13.18
C SER A 27 -9.35 -8.78 13.66
N LEU A 28 -9.71 -8.75 14.94
CA LEU A 28 -10.74 -9.63 15.49
C LEU A 28 -12.12 -9.14 15.05
N TYR A 29 -13.07 -10.05 14.83
CA TYR A 29 -14.44 -9.65 14.53
C TYR A 29 -15.03 -8.77 15.63
N GLY A 30 -15.75 -7.73 15.23
CA GLY A 30 -16.31 -6.73 16.16
C GLY A 30 -15.28 -5.79 16.78
N SER A 31 -14.00 -5.86 16.40
CA SER A 31 -12.95 -4.97 16.89
C SER A 31 -12.41 -4.09 15.76
N GLU A 32 -12.30 -2.78 16.00
CA GLU A 32 -11.65 -1.85 15.06
C GLU A 32 -10.12 -1.89 15.13
N SER A 33 -9.57 -2.58 16.12
CA SER A 33 -8.14 -2.71 16.33
C SER A 33 -7.49 -3.51 15.18
N LYS A 34 -6.40 -2.97 14.63
CA LYS A 34 -5.58 -3.62 13.61
C LYS A 34 -4.23 -3.96 14.19
N HIS A 35 -3.82 -5.20 14.02
CA HIS A 35 -2.58 -5.73 14.58
C HIS A 35 -1.67 -6.25 13.47
N GLY A 36 -0.41 -5.83 13.47
CA GLY A 36 0.58 -6.32 12.51
C GLY A 36 0.87 -7.81 12.74
N THR A 37 0.90 -8.57 11.64
CA THR A 37 1.27 -9.98 11.59
C THR A 37 2.07 -10.26 10.31
N GLU A 38 2.55 -11.49 10.16
CA GLU A 38 3.41 -11.92 9.06
C GLU A 38 3.09 -13.37 8.71
N LEU A 39 3.09 -13.69 7.41
CA LEU A 39 2.89 -15.06 6.94
C LEU A 39 4.16 -15.88 7.17
N ILE A 40 4.07 -16.91 7.99
CA ILE A 40 5.19 -17.82 8.27
C ILE A 40 5.11 -19.08 7.41
N GLY A 41 3.91 -19.53 7.08
CA GLY A 41 3.68 -20.72 6.27
C GLY A 41 2.22 -20.88 5.89
N LEU A 42 1.96 -21.81 4.97
CA LEU A 42 0.61 -22.24 4.65
C LEU A 42 0.61 -23.69 4.18
N ASN A 43 -0.49 -24.38 4.45
CA ASN A 43 -0.88 -25.56 3.68
C ASN A 43 -2.13 -25.19 2.87
N PRO A 44 -2.04 -25.13 1.52
CA PRO A 44 -3.17 -24.71 0.69
C PRO A 44 -4.44 -25.48 1.03
N TYR A 45 -5.56 -24.76 1.12
CA TYR A 45 -6.88 -25.31 1.45
C TYR A 45 -7.05 -25.91 2.86
N GLU A 46 -6.02 -25.87 3.70
CA GLU A 46 -6.12 -26.30 5.10
C GLU A 46 -5.95 -25.13 6.07
N TYR A 47 -4.76 -24.52 6.11
CA TYR A 47 -4.46 -23.47 7.09
C TYR A 47 -3.36 -22.51 6.65
N LEU A 48 -3.36 -21.33 7.29
CA LEU A 48 -2.25 -20.38 7.27
C LEU A 48 -1.61 -20.32 8.66
N ILE A 49 -0.29 -20.14 8.69
CA ILE A 49 0.50 -19.94 9.91
C ILE A 49 0.95 -18.49 9.94
N LEU A 50 0.49 -17.74 10.94
CA LEU A 50 0.78 -16.32 11.09
C LEU A 50 1.59 -16.07 12.36
N LYS A 51 2.45 -15.06 12.33
CA LYS A 51 3.16 -14.60 13.52
C LYS A 51 2.20 -13.93 14.49
N MET A 52 2.20 -14.33 15.76
CA MET A 52 1.34 -13.69 16.76
C MET A 52 1.73 -12.20 16.91
N PRO A 53 0.77 -11.26 16.89
CA PRO A 53 1.07 -9.86 17.17
C PRO A 53 1.66 -9.68 18.56
N LEU A 54 2.60 -8.74 18.71
CA LEU A 54 3.22 -8.41 20.00
C LEU A 54 2.35 -7.39 20.76
N VAL A 55 1.15 -7.79 21.15
CA VAL A 55 0.20 -6.95 21.87
C VAL A 55 -0.19 -7.62 23.19
N PRO A 56 -0.12 -6.91 24.34
CA PRO A 56 -0.51 -7.48 25.64
C PRO A 56 -1.92 -8.07 25.60
N GLY A 57 -2.07 -9.30 26.11
CA GLY A 57 -3.36 -9.99 26.21
C GLY A 57 -3.94 -10.52 24.90
N ILE A 58 -3.30 -10.29 23.73
CA ILE A 58 -3.83 -10.74 22.43
C ILE A 58 -4.01 -12.26 22.39
N ARG A 59 -3.11 -13.01 23.01
CA ARG A 59 -3.15 -14.48 23.07
C ARG A 59 -4.47 -14.99 23.66
N ASN A 60 -4.96 -14.33 24.71
CA ASN A 60 -6.20 -14.72 25.39
C ASN A 60 -7.43 -14.47 24.52
N ARG A 61 -7.29 -13.65 23.46
CA ARG A 61 -8.32 -13.35 22.48
C ARG A 61 -8.19 -14.20 21.21
N MET A 62 -7.17 -15.05 21.11
CA MET A 62 -6.89 -15.93 19.97
C MET A 62 -7.24 -17.38 20.32
N MET A 63 -8.48 -17.59 20.77
CA MET A 63 -9.02 -18.91 21.11
C MET A 63 -9.52 -19.63 19.85
N PRO A 64 -9.51 -20.97 19.81
CA PRO A 64 -10.07 -21.72 18.69
C PRO A 64 -11.50 -21.30 18.37
N GLY A 65 -11.81 -21.13 17.09
CA GLY A 65 -13.09 -20.63 16.59
C GLY A 65 -13.22 -19.11 16.53
N GLU A 66 -12.28 -18.35 17.12
CA GLU A 66 -12.35 -16.90 17.08
C GLU A 66 -12.19 -16.35 15.66
N GLY A 67 -13.09 -15.44 15.30
CA GLY A 67 -13.17 -14.89 13.96
C GLY A 67 -12.19 -13.76 13.72
N LEU A 68 -11.45 -13.84 12.61
CA LEU A 68 -10.42 -12.90 12.22
C LEU A 68 -10.63 -12.39 10.79
N THR A 69 -10.33 -11.11 10.58
CA THR A 69 -10.13 -10.53 9.25
C THR A 69 -8.64 -10.31 9.04
N ILE A 70 -8.10 -10.87 7.96
CA ILE A 70 -6.72 -10.65 7.52
C ILE A 70 -6.75 -9.74 6.30
N ARG A 71 -5.86 -8.76 6.24
CA ARG A 71 -5.67 -7.87 5.09
C ARG A 71 -4.20 -7.72 4.77
N TYR A 72 -3.84 -7.83 3.50
CA TYR A 72 -2.48 -7.61 3.03
C TYR A 72 -2.48 -6.90 1.69
N MET A 73 -1.32 -6.39 1.29
CA MET A 73 -1.16 -5.73 0.01
C MET A 73 -0.39 -6.64 -0.93
N PHE A 74 -0.94 -6.88 -2.12
CA PHE A 74 -0.28 -7.60 -3.20
C PHE A 74 -0.40 -6.77 -4.47
N GLN A 75 0.75 -6.41 -5.06
CA GLN A 75 0.83 -5.62 -6.30
C GLN A 75 -0.03 -4.34 -6.34
N GLY A 76 -0.31 -3.73 -5.18
CA GLY A 76 -1.12 -2.51 -5.09
C GLY A 76 -2.62 -2.72 -4.82
N THR A 77 -3.05 -3.96 -4.80
CA THR A 77 -4.40 -4.37 -4.39
C THR A 77 -4.36 -4.80 -2.92
N ILE A 78 -5.32 -4.32 -2.12
CA ILE A 78 -5.56 -4.93 -0.81
C ILE A 78 -6.33 -6.21 -1.05
N ILE A 79 -5.77 -7.31 -0.57
CA ILE A 79 -6.48 -8.58 -0.48
C ILE A 79 -6.89 -8.75 0.98
N GLY A 80 -8.19 -8.89 1.21
CA GLY A 80 -8.80 -9.14 2.50
C GLY A 80 -9.50 -10.50 2.52
N PHE A 81 -9.48 -11.18 3.66
CA PHE A 81 -10.31 -12.38 3.84
C PHE A 81 -10.68 -12.59 5.30
N LYS A 82 -11.76 -13.36 5.47
CA LYS A 82 -12.29 -13.81 6.75
C LYS A 82 -11.80 -15.23 7.02
N THR A 83 -11.43 -15.50 8.26
CA THR A 83 -10.93 -16.81 8.72
C THR A 83 -11.23 -17.00 10.21
N HIS A 84 -11.01 -18.20 10.75
CA HIS A 84 -11.10 -18.49 12.17
C HIS A 84 -9.79 -19.05 12.70
N VAL A 85 -9.53 -18.82 13.97
CA VAL A 85 -8.40 -19.44 14.68
C VAL A 85 -8.64 -20.94 14.80
N ILE A 86 -7.66 -21.72 14.35
CA ILE A 86 -7.62 -23.17 14.62
C ILE A 86 -6.94 -23.40 15.97
N ASN A 87 -5.74 -22.83 16.15
CA ASN A 87 -4.95 -22.97 17.38
C ASN A 87 -3.84 -21.90 17.44
N HIS A 88 -3.14 -21.80 18.56
CA HIS A 88 -1.91 -21.02 18.68
C HIS A 88 -0.84 -21.78 19.48
N ILE A 89 0.43 -21.50 19.18
CA ILE A 89 1.58 -22.06 19.92
C ILE A 89 2.48 -20.93 20.40
N SER A 90 3.24 -21.17 21.47
CA SER A 90 4.19 -20.20 22.03
C SER A 90 5.65 -20.66 21.98
N LYS A 91 5.91 -21.89 21.53
CA LYS A 91 7.25 -22.46 21.35
C LYS A 91 7.29 -23.26 20.05
N PRO A 92 8.40 -23.21 19.28
CA PRO A 92 9.60 -22.40 19.51
C PRO A 92 9.39 -20.91 19.24
N SER A 93 8.26 -20.53 18.63
CA SER A 93 7.88 -19.15 18.36
C SER A 93 6.39 -18.94 18.66
N SER A 94 5.96 -17.69 18.84
CA SER A 94 4.56 -17.35 19.06
C SER A 94 3.83 -17.25 17.73
N LEU A 95 3.04 -18.28 17.39
CA LEU A 95 2.34 -18.41 16.11
C LEU A 95 0.85 -18.66 16.33
N VAL A 96 0.03 -18.24 15.38
CA VAL A 96 -1.40 -18.56 15.29
C VAL A 96 -1.68 -19.28 13.98
N PHE A 97 -2.41 -20.38 14.07
CA PHE A 97 -2.90 -21.17 12.96
C PHE A 97 -4.34 -20.75 12.69
N VAL A 98 -4.65 -20.40 11.45
CA VAL A 98 -5.97 -19.97 11.03
C VAL A 98 -6.42 -20.80 9.84
N GLU A 99 -7.73 -20.95 9.67
CA GLU A 99 -8.31 -21.65 8.54
C GLU A 99 -7.86 -21.01 7.21
N PHE A 100 -7.66 -21.84 6.19
CA PHE A 100 -7.52 -21.31 4.85
C PHE A 100 -8.84 -20.61 4.46
N PRO A 101 -8.79 -19.39 3.89
CA PRO A 101 -10.02 -18.66 3.59
C PRO A 101 -10.90 -19.43 2.60
N ASP A 102 -12.22 -19.22 2.66
CA ASP A 102 -13.17 -19.71 1.65
C ASP A 102 -13.35 -18.69 0.50
N SER A 103 -13.06 -17.41 0.76
CA SER A 103 -13.21 -16.31 -0.21
C SER A 103 -12.21 -15.19 0.04
N LEU A 104 -11.88 -14.45 -1.02
CA LEU A 104 -11.04 -13.25 -0.98
C LEU A 104 -11.87 -12.04 -1.42
N GLU A 105 -11.71 -10.94 -0.71
CA GLU A 105 -12.16 -9.61 -1.11
C GLU A 105 -10.96 -8.84 -1.65
N GLN A 106 -11.09 -8.30 -2.86
CA GLN A 106 -10.05 -7.47 -3.46
C GLN A 106 -10.52 -6.02 -3.50
N TYR A 107 -9.68 -5.13 -2.97
CA TYR A 107 -9.91 -3.70 -3.00
C TYR A 107 -8.72 -3.03 -3.67
N GLU A 108 -8.93 -2.54 -4.89
CA GLU A 108 -7.98 -1.63 -5.52
C GLU A 108 -8.02 -0.31 -4.74
N LEU A 109 -6.93 -0.01 -4.03
CA LEU A 109 -6.82 1.22 -3.24
C LEU A 109 -6.67 2.48 -4.10
N ARG A 110 -6.39 2.30 -5.38
CA ARG A 110 -5.97 3.37 -6.28
C ARG A 110 -7.02 3.55 -7.33
N SER A 111 -7.49 4.78 -7.49
CA SER A 111 -8.29 5.21 -8.62
C SER A 111 -7.54 5.05 -9.94
N ASP A 112 -6.21 5.11 -9.91
CA ASP A 112 -5.37 5.18 -11.10
C ASP A 112 -4.16 4.23 -11.01
N LYS A 113 -3.85 3.59 -12.14
CA LYS A 113 -2.62 2.79 -12.31
C LYS A 113 -1.40 3.71 -12.11
N ARG A 114 -0.39 3.19 -11.41
CA ARG A 114 0.90 3.86 -11.19
C ARG A 114 1.98 3.24 -12.05
N LEU A 115 2.69 4.09 -12.76
CA LEU A 115 3.86 3.78 -13.56
C LEU A 115 5.11 3.93 -12.70
N LYS A 116 5.96 2.91 -12.66
CA LYS A 116 7.33 3.08 -12.13
C LYS A 116 8.18 3.79 -13.18
N CYS A 117 8.84 4.86 -12.82
CA CYS A 117 9.71 5.64 -13.70
C CYS A 117 10.87 6.26 -12.93
N ILE A 118 11.80 6.91 -13.61
CA ILE A 118 12.79 7.80 -13.01
C ILE A 118 12.88 9.03 -13.91
N ILE A 119 12.30 10.14 -13.45
CA ILE A 119 12.27 11.39 -14.22
C ILE A 119 12.94 12.49 -13.39
N PRO A 120 14.14 12.96 -13.76
CA PRO A 120 14.80 14.07 -13.08
C PRO A 120 13.93 15.33 -13.12
N THR A 121 13.80 15.99 -11.99
CA THR A 121 12.91 17.15 -11.84
C THR A 121 13.45 18.14 -10.82
N GLU A 122 12.93 19.36 -10.87
CA GLU A 122 13.09 20.38 -9.84
C GLU A 122 11.77 20.51 -9.05
N VAL A 123 11.86 20.62 -7.72
CA VAL A 123 10.71 20.83 -6.85
C VAL A 123 10.88 22.15 -6.12
N HIS A 124 9.88 23.01 -6.29
CA HIS A 124 9.77 24.27 -5.58
C HIS A 124 8.79 24.10 -4.41
N SER A 125 9.23 24.50 -3.22
CA SER A 125 8.39 24.53 -2.01
C SER A 125 8.65 25.79 -1.18
N SER A 126 7.97 25.88 -0.04
CA SER A 126 8.22 26.87 1.01
C SER A 126 9.68 26.86 1.52
N HIS A 127 10.40 25.75 1.31
CA HIS A 127 11.77 25.51 1.76
C HIS A 127 12.81 25.67 0.64
N GLY A 128 12.43 26.28 -0.48
CA GLY A 128 13.32 26.58 -1.60
C GLY A 128 13.18 25.62 -2.76
N VAL A 129 14.25 25.53 -3.55
CA VAL A 129 14.27 24.79 -4.82
C VAL A 129 15.24 23.62 -4.70
N HIS A 130 14.75 22.42 -4.96
CA HIS A 130 15.49 21.17 -4.73
C HIS A 130 15.44 20.27 -5.95
N LYS A 131 16.58 19.68 -6.31
CA LYS A 131 16.65 18.64 -7.34
C LYS A 131 16.10 17.33 -6.78
N ALA A 132 15.32 16.63 -7.58
CA ALA A 132 14.68 15.40 -7.21
C ALA A 132 14.48 14.48 -8.43
N ALA A 133 13.90 13.31 -8.21
CA ALA A 133 13.39 12.45 -9.26
C ALA A 133 11.97 12.01 -8.96
N ILE A 134 11.08 12.04 -9.96
CA ILE A 134 9.81 11.31 -9.89
C ILE A 134 10.14 9.83 -10.07
N VAL A 135 9.74 9.00 -9.10
CA VAL A 135 10.02 7.55 -9.08
C VAL A 135 8.78 6.68 -9.31
N ASP A 136 7.60 7.28 -9.22
CA ASP A 136 6.29 6.67 -9.48
C ASP A 136 5.32 7.77 -9.93
N LEU A 137 4.48 7.49 -10.93
CA LEU A 137 3.59 8.47 -11.54
C LEU A 137 2.21 7.84 -11.84
N SER A 138 1.12 8.52 -11.48
CA SER A 138 -0.25 8.20 -11.93
C SER A 138 -0.96 9.44 -12.45
N ALA A 139 -2.19 9.28 -12.93
CA ALA A 139 -2.99 10.42 -13.39
C ALA A 139 -3.35 11.41 -12.27
N GLY A 140 -3.36 10.95 -11.01
CA GLY A 140 -3.74 11.74 -9.84
C GLY A 140 -2.58 12.20 -8.94
N GLY A 141 -1.35 11.74 -9.17
CA GLY A 141 -0.21 12.13 -8.34
C GLY A 141 1.09 11.45 -8.73
N CYS A 142 2.11 11.67 -7.91
CA CYS A 142 3.42 11.06 -8.11
C CYS A 142 4.12 10.79 -6.76
N LYS A 143 5.15 9.94 -6.80
CA LYS A 143 6.16 9.83 -5.74
C LYS A 143 7.43 10.51 -6.20
N ILE A 144 7.96 11.37 -5.35
CA ILE A 144 9.20 12.12 -5.56
C ILE A 144 10.26 11.57 -4.60
N CYS A 145 11.49 11.42 -5.08
CA CYS A 145 12.65 11.03 -4.29
C CYS A 145 13.69 12.15 -4.30
N PHE A 146 14.18 12.51 -3.12
CA PHE A 146 15.24 13.46 -2.90
C PHE A 146 16.44 12.75 -2.28
N GLU A 147 17.63 13.09 -2.75
CA GLU A 147 18.86 12.82 -2.00
C GLU A 147 19.08 13.98 -1.03
N VAL A 148 19.12 13.69 0.28
CA VAL A 148 19.13 14.71 1.33
C VAL A 148 20.21 14.47 2.38
N LYS A 149 20.83 15.55 2.83
CA LYS A 149 21.70 15.63 4.01
C LYS A 149 20.89 16.09 5.22
N SER A 150 21.40 15.86 6.42
CA SER A 150 20.70 16.23 7.68
C SER A 150 20.38 17.73 7.79
N SER A 151 21.17 18.59 7.13
CA SER A 151 21.00 20.05 7.13
C SER A 151 20.00 20.57 6.10
N ASP A 152 19.51 19.74 5.17
CA ASP A 152 18.75 20.23 4.02
C ASP A 152 17.34 20.68 4.43
N ALA A 153 16.97 21.90 4.04
CA ALA A 153 15.70 22.52 4.41
C ALA A 153 14.49 21.73 3.92
N VAL A 154 14.61 20.99 2.81
CA VAL A 154 13.55 20.14 2.25
C VAL A 154 13.08 19.07 3.23
N ARG A 155 13.92 18.65 4.19
CA ARG A 155 13.55 17.69 5.24
C ARG A 155 12.49 18.22 6.22
N LYS A 156 12.19 19.52 6.17
CA LYS A 156 11.15 20.16 6.98
C LYS A 156 9.76 20.11 6.33
N LEU A 157 9.66 19.66 5.07
CA LEU A 157 8.38 19.49 4.39
C LEU A 157 7.44 18.64 5.24
N ASP A 158 6.24 19.15 5.45
CA ASP A 158 5.15 18.45 6.12
C ASP A 158 4.06 18.01 5.13
N SER A 159 3.14 17.17 5.61
CA SER A 159 1.90 16.87 4.90
C SER A 159 1.08 18.14 4.66
N ASP A 160 0.35 18.14 3.56
CA ASP A 160 -0.51 19.22 3.06
C ASP A 160 0.19 20.49 2.58
N GLU A 161 1.53 20.53 2.54
CA GLU A 161 2.26 21.62 1.87
C GLU A 161 2.12 21.58 0.34
N MET A 162 2.00 22.77 -0.26
CA MET A 162 1.99 22.96 -1.70
C MET A 162 3.39 22.83 -2.29
N LEU A 163 3.48 22.06 -3.37
CA LEU A 163 4.69 21.79 -4.12
C LEU A 163 4.44 22.11 -5.60
N VAL A 164 5.42 22.71 -6.26
CA VAL A 164 5.42 22.88 -7.71
C VAL A 164 6.58 22.11 -8.29
N ILE A 165 6.27 21.10 -9.08
CA ILE A 165 7.25 20.27 -9.77
C ILE A 165 7.46 20.87 -11.16
N LYS A 166 8.71 21.14 -11.52
CA LYS A 166 9.10 21.59 -12.86
C LYS A 166 10.12 20.63 -13.43
N GLY A 167 9.91 20.21 -14.66
CA GLY A 167 10.86 19.36 -15.33
C GLY A 167 10.43 19.05 -16.74
N ASN A 168 11.33 18.36 -17.43
CA ASN A 168 11.08 17.82 -18.73
C ASN A 168 10.31 16.50 -18.58
N LEU A 169 8.98 16.57 -18.70
CA LEU A 169 8.07 15.45 -18.57
C LEU A 169 7.53 15.05 -19.95
N PHE A 170 6.89 13.88 -20.05
CA PHE A 170 6.14 13.48 -21.25
C PHE A 170 6.95 13.51 -22.55
N ALA A 171 8.10 12.81 -22.57
CA ALA A 171 8.94 12.62 -23.75
C ALA A 171 9.64 13.87 -24.31
N GLY A 172 10.19 14.74 -23.46
CA GLY A 172 11.05 15.83 -23.93
C GLY A 172 10.48 17.23 -23.69
N GLU A 173 9.35 17.38 -23.01
CA GLU A 173 8.65 18.65 -22.95
C GLU A 173 8.56 19.22 -21.54
N ASP A 174 8.72 20.53 -21.42
CA ASP A 174 8.63 21.19 -20.11
C ASP A 174 7.20 21.16 -19.60
N ALA A 175 7.04 20.70 -18.37
CA ALA A 175 5.77 20.67 -17.68
C ALA A 175 5.92 21.20 -16.26
N THR A 176 4.84 21.83 -15.79
CA THR A 176 4.71 22.29 -14.41
C THR A 176 3.53 21.56 -13.77
N LEU A 177 3.77 20.85 -12.68
CA LEU A 177 2.76 20.12 -11.93
C LEU A 177 2.60 20.76 -10.55
N SER A 178 1.44 21.36 -10.32
CA SER A 178 1.02 21.80 -8.99
C SER A 178 0.50 20.59 -8.20
N CYS A 179 0.97 20.44 -6.97
CA CYS A 179 0.61 19.31 -6.13
C CYS A 179 0.65 19.64 -4.65
N VAL A 180 -0.02 18.79 -3.86
CA VAL A 180 -0.05 18.83 -2.40
C VAL A 180 0.69 17.61 -1.87
N CYS A 181 1.61 17.84 -0.94
CA CYS A 181 2.29 16.78 -0.20
C CYS A 181 1.26 15.96 0.61
N ARG A 182 1.26 14.63 0.46
CA ARG A 182 0.34 13.73 1.17
C ARG A 182 1.04 12.81 2.16
N ASN A 183 2.31 12.48 1.89
CA ASN A 183 3.14 11.78 2.86
C ASN A 183 4.60 12.13 2.65
N VAL A 184 5.38 12.01 3.72
CA VAL A 184 6.83 12.18 3.75
C VAL A 184 7.41 11.00 4.50
N GLU A 185 8.41 10.36 3.91
CA GLU A 185 9.14 9.24 4.50
C GLU A 185 10.63 9.48 4.32
N ILE A 186 11.38 9.50 5.42
CA ILE A 186 12.82 9.74 5.42
C ILE A 186 13.54 8.47 5.87
N GLU A 187 14.37 7.93 4.98
CA GLU A 187 15.24 6.80 5.27
C GLU A 187 16.70 7.19 5.00
N LYS A 188 17.52 7.26 6.05
CA LYS A 188 18.96 7.58 5.97
C LYS A 188 19.23 8.91 5.23
N SER A 189 19.69 8.82 3.98
CA SER A 189 20.05 9.94 3.08
C SER A 189 19.05 10.13 1.93
N THR A 190 17.93 9.40 1.97
CA THR A 190 16.86 9.51 0.98
C THR A 190 15.58 9.96 1.65
N MET A 191 14.91 10.92 1.04
CA MET A 191 13.58 11.37 1.46
C MET A 191 12.62 11.12 0.30
N THR A 192 11.51 10.45 0.57
CA THR A 192 10.45 10.24 -0.41
C THR A 192 9.20 11.00 -0.01
N VAL A 193 8.54 11.58 -1.01
CA VAL A 193 7.34 12.38 -0.84
C VAL A 193 6.28 11.86 -1.79
N GLY A 194 5.13 11.47 -1.27
CA GLY A 194 3.94 11.22 -2.08
C GLY A 194 3.19 12.53 -2.27
N ALA A 195 3.01 12.97 -3.51
CA ALA A 195 2.32 14.22 -3.85
C ALA A 195 1.07 13.93 -4.70
N ALA A 196 -0.04 14.60 -4.40
CA ALA A 196 -1.28 14.53 -5.17
C ALA A 196 -1.41 15.78 -6.05
N PHE A 197 -1.75 15.61 -7.32
CA PHE A 197 -1.89 16.73 -8.23
C PHE A 197 -3.11 17.59 -7.88
N THR A 198 -2.96 18.91 -8.02
CA THR A 198 -4.00 19.91 -7.76
C THR A 198 -4.00 20.94 -8.86
N ASP A 199 -5.17 21.28 -9.39
CA ASP A 199 -5.35 22.34 -10.38
C ASP A 199 -4.39 22.24 -11.59
N LEU A 200 -4.21 21.02 -12.12
CA LEU A 200 -3.43 20.83 -13.33
C LEU A 200 -4.13 21.49 -14.52
N ASP A 201 -3.33 22.15 -15.36
CA ASP A 201 -3.79 22.62 -16.66
C ASP A 201 -4.39 21.44 -17.47
N PRO A 202 -5.56 21.59 -18.11
CA PRO A 202 -6.20 20.51 -18.85
C PRO A 202 -5.31 19.89 -19.94
N CYS A 203 -4.46 20.67 -20.59
CA CYS A 203 -3.52 20.18 -21.60
C CYS A 203 -2.46 19.28 -20.95
N VAL A 204 -1.90 19.71 -19.80
CA VAL A 204 -0.92 18.93 -19.04
C VAL A 204 -1.55 17.62 -18.52
N SER A 205 -2.77 17.69 -17.97
CA SER A 205 -3.51 16.53 -17.48
C SER A 205 -3.78 15.49 -18.58
N ARG A 206 -4.19 15.94 -19.77
CA ARG A 206 -4.39 15.06 -20.93
C ARG A 206 -3.08 14.36 -21.32
N ARG A 207 -2.00 15.11 -21.45
CA ARG A 207 -0.69 14.57 -21.85
C ARG A 207 -0.10 13.61 -20.83
N LEU A 208 -0.30 13.88 -19.54
CA LEU A 208 0.03 12.97 -18.46
C LEU A 208 -0.66 11.62 -18.63
N ARG A 209 -1.97 11.62 -18.92
CA ARG A 209 -2.74 10.39 -19.13
C ARG A 209 -2.28 9.63 -20.37
N GLU A 210 -2.12 10.31 -21.51
CA GLU A 210 -1.61 9.73 -22.75
C GLU A 210 -0.24 9.08 -22.55
N TYR A 211 0.66 9.75 -21.81
CA TYR A 211 1.97 9.21 -21.47
C TYR A 211 1.85 7.94 -20.62
N ILE A 212 1.04 7.95 -19.55
CA ILE A 212 0.85 6.79 -18.67
C ILE A 212 0.25 5.61 -19.44
N GLU A 213 -0.74 5.84 -20.29
CA GLU A 213 -1.35 4.81 -21.14
C GLU A 213 -0.32 4.22 -22.11
N THR A 214 0.43 5.08 -22.81
CA THR A 214 1.45 4.65 -23.76
C THR A 214 2.51 3.78 -23.08
N VAL A 215 3.11 4.23 -21.98
CA VAL A 215 4.16 3.44 -21.31
C VAL A 215 3.58 2.17 -20.67
N SER A 216 2.32 2.20 -20.22
CA SER A 216 1.63 1.01 -19.70
C SER A 216 1.43 -0.10 -20.72
N THR A 217 1.54 0.16 -22.03
CA THR A 217 1.50 -0.90 -23.05
C THR A 217 2.79 -1.72 -23.14
N PHE A 218 3.89 -1.22 -22.58
CA PHE A 218 5.21 -1.86 -22.62
C PHE A 218 5.60 -2.55 -21.29
N LEU A 219 4.73 -2.51 -20.28
CA LEU A 219 4.95 -3.03 -18.92
C LEU A 219 3.89 -4.07 -18.53
#